data_AF-A0A0R0FG69-F1
#
_entry.id   AF-A0A0R0FG69-F1
#
_cell.length_a   1.000
_cell.length_b   1.000
_cell.length_c   1.000
_cell.angle_alpha   90.00
_cell.angle_beta   90.00
_cell.angle_gamma   90.00
#
_symmetry.space_group_name_H-M   'P 1'
#
loop_
_entity.id
_entity.type
_entity.pdbx_description
1 polymer ?
#
loop_
_entity_poly.entity_id
_entity_poly.type
_entity_poly.pdbx_seq_one_letter_code
_entity_poly.pdbx_strand_id
1 'polypeptide(L)'
;MVVNEKCDVYSFGVVALETLVGKHPKEMLSSVPQSEFSCSITLYEVLDQRLAAPNMADSLDIVRIAIIAFACLNPNPCLRPTMKQISQCFLTQPTSLAIPLREISLQQLKNQALELFTIVNSV
;
A
#
# COMPACT_ATOMS: atom_id res chain seq x y z
N MET A 1 -24.87 3.86 1.44
CA MET A 1 -23.59 3.28 1.89
C MET A 1 -23.88 2.47 3.14
N VAL A 2 -23.66 1.15 3.12
CA VAL A 2 -23.76 0.35 4.35
C VAL A 2 -22.50 0.61 5.16
N VAL A 3 -22.67 1.11 6.39
CA VAL A 3 -21.55 1.28 7.32
C VAL A 3 -21.30 -0.05 7.98
N ASN A 4 -20.10 -0.60 7.79
CA ASN A 4 -19.63 -1.82 8.43
C ASN A 4 -18.11 -1.72 8.68
N GLU A 5 -17.50 -2.78 9.19
CA GLU A 5 -16.07 -2.86 9.51
C GLU A 5 -15.16 -2.60 8.29
N LYS A 6 -15.67 -2.72 7.06
CA LYS A 6 -14.91 -2.44 5.83
C LYS A 6 -14.70 -0.95 5.61
N CYS A 7 -15.49 -0.08 6.23
CA CYS A 7 -15.22 1.36 6.24
C CYS A 7 -13.97 1.66 7.08
N ASP A 8 -13.82 1.01 8.24
CA ASP A 8 -12.61 1.16 9.08
C ASP A 8 -11.37 0.64 8.38
N VAL A 9 -11.49 -0.49 7.66
CA VAL A 9 -10.40 -1.03 6.82
C VAL A 9 -10.00 -0.02 5.73
N TYR A 10 -10.96 0.63 5.06
CA TYR A 10 -10.65 1.65 4.06
C TYR A 10 -9.93 2.85 4.67
N SER A 11 -10.44 3.36 5.80
CA SER A 11 -9.83 4.47 6.54
C SER A 11 -8.41 4.12 6.98
N PHE A 12 -8.18 2.89 7.44
CA PHE A 12 -6.84 2.39 7.74
C PHE A 12 -5.92 2.41 6.51
N GLY A 13 -6.40 1.97 5.35
CA GLY A 13 -5.65 2.02 4.10
C GLY A 13 -5.24 3.44 3.70
N VAL A 14 -6.13 4.41 3.89
CA VAL A 14 -5.83 5.84 3.66
C VAL A 14 -4.73 6.31 4.61
N VAL A 15 -4.89 6.09 5.92
CA VAL A 15 -3.91 6.53 6.94
C VAL A 15 -2.55 5.85 6.76
N ALA A 16 -2.52 4.57 6.39
CA ALA A 16 -1.28 3.85 6.10
C ALA A 16 -0.54 4.46 4.90
N LEU A 17 -1.25 4.78 3.81
CA LEU A 17 -0.66 5.43 2.65
C LEU A 17 -0.19 6.86 2.97
N GLU A 18 -0.99 7.63 3.72
CA GLU A 18 -0.63 8.95 4.22
C GLU A 18 0.65 8.93 5.05
N THR A 19 0.82 7.90 5.88
CA THR A 19 1.99 7.73 6.73
C THR A 19 3.24 7.45 5.90
N LEU A 20 3.15 6.59 4.87
CA LEU A 20 4.27 6.30 3.98
C LEU A 20 4.73 7.52 3.18
N VAL A 21 3.76 8.31 2.72
CA VAL A 21 3.98 9.47 1.85
C VAL A 21 4.34 10.73 2.64
N GLY A 22 3.89 10.81 3.90
CA GLY A 22 4.03 12.00 4.75
C GLY A 22 3.12 13.16 4.33
N LYS A 23 2.13 12.91 3.45
CA LYS A 23 1.17 13.89 2.91
C LYS A 23 -0.19 13.27 2.69
N HIS A 24 -1.24 14.09 2.72
CA HIS A 24 -2.60 13.63 2.44
C HIS A 24 -2.75 13.21 0.95
N PRO A 25 -3.56 12.19 0.57
CA PRO A 25 -3.61 11.70 -0.82
C PRO A 25 -4.07 12.77 -1.81
N LYS A 26 -4.92 13.70 -1.35
CA LYS A 26 -5.31 14.87 -2.15
C LYS A 26 -4.11 15.76 -2.51
N GLU A 27 -3.13 15.87 -1.62
CA GLU A 27 -1.90 16.64 -1.88
C GLU A 27 -1.00 15.89 -2.86
N MET A 28 -0.93 14.55 -2.78
CA MET A 28 -0.21 13.74 -3.77
C MET A 28 -0.76 13.95 -5.18
N LEU A 29 -2.09 13.91 -5.32
CA LEU A 29 -2.78 14.15 -6.60
C LEU A 29 -2.51 15.56 -7.15
N SER A 30 -2.19 16.52 -6.30
CA SER A 30 -1.82 17.88 -6.72
C SER A 30 -0.35 18.02 -7.09
N SER A 31 0.55 17.20 -6.51
CA SER A 31 1.99 17.28 -6.76
C SER A 31 2.45 16.53 -8.01
N VAL A 32 1.67 15.58 -8.49
CA VAL A 32 2.02 14.73 -9.62
C VAL A 32 1.13 15.13 -10.82
N PRO A 33 1.72 15.44 -11.99
CA PRO A 33 0.96 15.70 -13.20
C PRO A 33 -0.01 14.56 -13.49
N GLN A 34 -1.27 14.86 -13.83
CA GLN A 34 -2.26 13.83 -14.18
C GLN A 34 -1.77 12.88 -15.30
N SER A 35 -0.85 13.34 -16.15
CA SER A 35 -0.20 12.55 -17.20
C SER A 35 0.79 11.49 -16.68
N GLU A 36 1.29 11.62 -15.45
CA GLU A 36 2.29 10.71 -14.86
C GLU A 36 1.67 9.69 -13.89
N PHE A 37 0.43 9.94 -13.42
CA PHE A 37 -0.30 8.98 -12.59
C PHE A 37 -0.61 7.66 -13.31
N SER A 38 -0.49 7.62 -14.63
CA SER A 38 -0.61 6.41 -15.43
C SER A 38 0.75 5.71 -15.59
N CYS A 39 0.99 4.74 -14.70
CA CYS A 39 1.98 3.65 -14.79
C CYS A 39 3.44 3.90 -14.38
N SER A 40 3.96 5.14 -14.31
CA SER A 40 5.41 5.34 -14.10
C SER A 40 5.84 5.62 -12.66
N ILE A 41 4.95 6.09 -11.80
CA ILE A 41 5.34 6.52 -10.44
C ILE A 41 5.75 5.31 -9.60
N THR A 42 6.94 5.42 -9.04
CA THR A 42 7.52 4.43 -8.15
C THR A 42 7.09 4.68 -6.71
N LEU A 43 7.08 3.64 -5.90
CA LEU A 43 6.84 3.75 -4.47
C LEU A 43 7.84 4.70 -3.82
N TYR A 44 9.12 4.61 -4.22
CA TYR A 44 10.19 5.45 -3.70
C TYR A 44 9.95 6.95 -3.92
N GLU A 45 9.45 7.35 -5.10
CA GLU A 45 9.19 8.76 -5.43
C GLU A 45 8.08 9.39 -4.58
N VAL A 46 7.15 8.57 -4.08
CA VAL A 46 6.05 9.06 -3.26
C VAL A 46 6.31 8.98 -1.77
N LEU A 47 7.39 8.32 -1.32
CA LEU A 47 7.71 8.26 0.10
C LEU A 47 7.98 9.64 0.68
N ASP A 48 7.80 9.76 2.00
CA ASP A 48 8.14 10.96 2.73
C ASP A 48 9.65 11.29 2.60
N GLN A 49 9.97 12.21 1.68
CA GLN A 49 11.33 12.63 1.38
C GLN A 49 12.02 13.37 2.55
N ARG A 50 11.33 13.60 3.67
CA ARG A 50 11.92 14.15 4.90
C ARG A 50 12.67 13.07 5.70
N LEU A 51 12.39 11.79 5.45
CA LEU A 51 13.05 10.66 6.12
C LEU A 51 14.36 10.28 5.40
N ALA A 52 15.25 9.63 6.13
CA ALA A 52 16.45 9.05 5.54
C ALA A 52 16.08 7.97 4.52
N ALA A 53 16.94 7.77 3.52
CA ALA A 53 16.73 6.70 2.54
C ALA A 53 16.64 5.34 3.26
N PRO A 54 15.59 4.53 2.97
CA PRO A 54 15.35 3.28 3.67
C PRO A 54 16.47 2.28 3.44
N ASN A 55 16.87 1.57 4.48
CA ASN A 55 17.76 0.41 4.33
C ASN A 55 16.97 -0.78 3.72
N MET A 56 17.63 -1.93 3.54
CA MET A 56 16.98 -3.11 2.96
C MET A 56 15.83 -3.66 3.81
N ALA A 57 15.95 -3.65 5.14
CA ALA A 57 14.88 -4.09 6.03
C ALA A 57 13.70 -3.10 5.99
N ASP A 58 13.98 -1.81 6.05
CA ASP A 58 12.95 -0.76 5.93
C ASP A 58 12.21 -0.89 4.59
N SER A 59 12.93 -1.12 3.49
CA SER A 59 12.36 -1.25 2.14
C SER A 59 11.35 -2.39 2.05
N LEU A 60 11.62 -3.50 2.73
CA LEU A 60 10.71 -4.65 2.78
C LEU A 60 9.41 -4.31 3.52
N ASP A 61 9.53 -3.65 4.67
CA ASP A 61 8.37 -3.24 5.47
C ASP A 61 7.54 -2.16 4.75
N ILE A 62 8.19 -1.20 4.09
CA ILE A 62 7.53 -0.18 3.27
C ILE A 62 6.71 -0.83 2.16
N VAL A 63 7.30 -1.76 1.40
CA VAL A 63 6.61 -2.46 0.30
C VAL A 63 5.41 -3.24 0.84
N ARG A 64 5.59 -3.95 1.95
CA ARG A 64 4.50 -4.66 2.61
C ARG A 64 3.36 -3.72 3.03
N ILE A 65 3.67 -2.63 3.73
CA ILE A 65 2.65 -1.66 4.17
C ILE A 65 1.93 -1.09 2.96
N ALA A 66 2.64 -0.80 1.87
CA ALA A 66 2.03 -0.30 0.64
C ALA A 66 1.06 -1.33 0.02
N ILE A 67 1.44 -2.61 -0.08
CA ILE A 67 0.55 -3.69 -0.56
C ILE A 67 -0.70 -3.79 0.32
N ILE A 68 -0.53 -3.80 1.65
CA ILE A 68 -1.65 -3.84 2.61
C ILE A 68 -2.56 -2.62 2.41
N ALA A 69 -1.99 -1.41 2.32
CA ALA A 69 -2.74 -0.19 2.11
C ALA A 69 -3.57 -0.24 0.82
N PHE A 70 -2.97 -0.65 -0.31
CA PHE A 70 -3.69 -0.81 -1.57
C PHE A 70 -4.80 -1.88 -1.49
N ALA A 71 -4.60 -2.97 -0.75
CA ALA A 71 -5.63 -3.99 -0.54
C ALA A 71 -6.82 -3.43 0.27
N CYS A 72 -6.53 -2.60 1.27
CA CYS A 72 -7.54 -1.91 2.08
C CYS A 72 -8.33 -0.86 1.28
N LEU A 73 -7.69 -0.23 0.30
CA LEU A 73 -8.28 0.80 -0.57
C LEU A 73 -9.07 0.24 -1.76
N ASN A 74 -9.36 -1.07 -1.78
CA ASN A 74 -10.14 -1.67 -2.86
C ASN A 74 -11.52 -1.00 -2.99
N PRO A 75 -11.94 -0.57 -4.19
CA PRO A 75 -13.25 0.05 -4.40
C PRO A 75 -14.42 -0.87 -3.98
N ASN A 76 -14.24 -2.19 -4.10
CA ASN A 76 -15.21 -3.18 -3.64
C ASN A 76 -14.94 -3.54 -2.16
N PRO A 77 -15.82 -3.18 -1.21
CA PRO A 77 -15.64 -3.50 0.22
C PRO A 77 -15.49 -5.00 0.51
N CYS A 78 -16.08 -5.87 -0.32
CA CYS A 78 -15.97 -7.32 -0.18
C CYS A 78 -14.56 -7.84 -0.47
N LEU A 79 -13.77 -7.10 -1.27
CA LEU A 79 -12.39 -7.44 -1.64
C LEU A 79 -11.34 -6.80 -0.72
N ARG A 80 -11.76 -6.03 0.28
CA ARG A 80 -10.83 -5.52 1.30
C ARG A 80 -10.54 -6.65 2.29
N PRO A 81 -9.31 -6.79 2.83
CA PRO A 81 -9.03 -7.75 3.88
C PRO A 81 -9.81 -7.41 5.17
N THR A 82 -9.81 -8.33 6.13
CA THR A 82 -10.27 -8.05 7.50
C THR A 82 -9.12 -7.51 8.34
N MET A 83 -9.42 -6.81 9.45
CA MET A 83 -8.37 -6.38 10.38
C MET A 83 -7.57 -7.55 10.96
N LYS A 84 -8.17 -8.75 11.09
CA LYS A 84 -7.46 -9.98 11.48
C LYS A 84 -6.42 -10.41 10.42
N GLN A 85 -6.79 -10.35 9.15
CA GLN A 85 -5.87 -10.68 8.05
C GLN A 85 -4.74 -9.65 7.97
N ILE A 86 -5.06 -8.37 8.13
CA ILE A 86 -4.07 -7.28 8.19
C ILE A 86 -3.09 -7.50 9.36
N SER A 87 -3.59 -7.80 10.56
CA SER A 87 -2.72 -8.04 11.72
C SER A 87 -1.81 -9.25 11.53
N GLN A 88 -2.30 -10.32 10.91
CA GLN A 88 -1.49 -11.49 10.55
C GLN A 88 -0.37 -11.13 9.55
N CYS A 89 -0.64 -10.26 8.57
CA CYS A 89 0.38 -9.81 7.61
C CYS A 89 1.57 -9.13 8.31
N PHE A 90 1.32 -8.37 9.39
CA PHE A 90 2.38 -7.73 10.18
C PHE A 90 3.22 -8.71 11.02
N LEU A 91 2.69 -9.90 11.33
CA LEU A 91 3.41 -10.92 12.10
C LEU A 91 4.31 -11.80 11.24
N THR A 92 4.05 -11.89 9.93
CA THR A 92 4.92 -12.63 9.01
C THR A 92 6.22 -11.86 8.79
N GLN A 93 7.37 -12.53 8.58
CA GLN A 93 8.60 -11.81 8.17
C GLN A 93 8.56 -11.52 6.67
N PRO A 94 8.99 -10.33 6.20
CA PRO A 94 9.00 -10.05 4.77
C PRO A 94 9.98 -10.99 4.06
N THR A 95 9.50 -11.70 3.05
CA THR A 95 10.37 -12.41 2.12
C THR A 95 11.04 -11.40 1.19
N SER A 96 12.30 -11.68 0.83
CA SER A 96 13.21 -10.84 0.04
C SER A 96 12.54 -10.04 -1.08
N LEU A 97 13.04 -8.82 -1.30
CA LEU A 97 12.58 -7.95 -2.37
C LEU A 97 13.23 -8.39 -3.69
N ALA A 98 12.41 -8.84 -4.65
CA ALA A 98 12.93 -9.30 -5.96
C ALA A 98 13.50 -8.17 -6.83
N ILE A 99 13.02 -6.93 -6.62
CA ILE A 99 13.40 -5.74 -7.38
C ILE A 99 13.63 -4.56 -6.43
N PRO A 100 14.57 -3.64 -6.70
CA PRO A 100 14.80 -2.47 -5.84
C PRO A 100 13.55 -1.61 -5.63
N LEU A 101 13.42 -0.98 -4.45
CA LEU A 101 12.26 -0.13 -4.09
C LEU A 101 11.98 0.98 -5.13
N ARG A 102 13.03 1.56 -5.70
CA ARG A 102 12.99 2.58 -6.77
C ARG A 102 12.45 2.08 -8.10
N GLU A 103 12.30 0.77 -8.29
CA GLU A 103 11.79 0.15 -9.52
C GLU A 103 10.36 -0.40 -9.32
N ILE A 104 9.85 -0.37 -8.09
CA ILE A 104 8.50 -0.84 -7.77
C ILE A 104 7.52 0.28 -8.08
N SER A 105 6.69 0.10 -9.11
CA SER A 105 5.63 1.05 -9.44
C SER A 105 4.41 0.90 -8.52
N LEU A 106 3.67 2.00 -8.33
CA LEU A 106 2.40 1.94 -7.59
C LEU A 106 1.39 0.99 -8.27
N GLN A 107 1.47 0.83 -9.58
CA GLN A 107 0.64 -0.13 -10.31
C GLN A 107 1.00 -1.58 -9.96
N GLN A 108 2.29 -1.91 -9.86
CA GLN A 108 2.73 -3.24 -9.44
C GLN A 108 2.23 -3.56 -8.02
N LEU A 109 2.35 -2.62 -7.09
CA LEU A 109 1.83 -2.78 -5.72
C LEU A 109 0.33 -2.98 -5.69
N LYS A 110 -0.41 -2.21 -6.49
CA LYS A 110 -1.86 -2.38 -6.63
C LYS A 110 -2.20 -3.77 -7.17
N ASN A 111 -1.46 -4.29 -8.14
CA ASN A 111 -1.69 -5.65 -8.67
C ASN A 111 -1.40 -6.72 -7.61
N GLN A 112 -0.28 -6.60 -6.86
CA GLN A 112 0.05 -7.51 -5.77
C GLN A 112 -0.96 -7.47 -4.62
N ALA A 113 -1.58 -6.32 -4.37
CA ALA A 113 -2.64 -6.19 -3.38
C ALA A 113 -3.88 -7.04 -3.70
N LEU A 114 -4.18 -7.25 -4.99
CA LEU A 114 -5.25 -8.17 -5.41
C LEU A 114 -4.85 -9.64 -5.11
N GLU A 115 -3.60 -10.00 -5.32
CA GLU A 115 -3.09 -11.35 -5.04
C GLU A 115 -3.05 -11.66 -3.54
N LEU A 116 -2.70 -10.67 -2.71
CA LEU A 116 -2.74 -10.82 -1.25
C LEU A 116 -4.15 -11.18 -0.75
N PHE A 117 -5.19 -10.60 -1.35
CA PHE A 117 -6.57 -10.99 -1.04
C PHE A 117 -6.85 -12.46 -1.42
N THR A 118 -6.30 -12.96 -2.52
CA THR A 118 -6.47 -14.36 -2.92
C THR A 118 -5.76 -15.33 -1.96
N ILE A 119 -4.52 -15.00 -1.56
CA ILE A 119 -3.70 -15.87 -0.70
C ILE A 119 -4.31 -15.98 0.70
N VAL A 120 -4.71 -14.85 1.29
CA VAL A 120 -5.17 -14.82 2.68
C VAL A 120 -6.63 -15.32 2.84
N ASN A 121 -7.38 -15.47 1.75
CA ASN A 121 -8.71 -16.11 1.76
C ASN A 121 -8.69 -17.59 1.31
N SER A 122 -7.52 -18.14 0.97
CA SER A 122 -7.36 -19.55 0.59
C SER A 122 -6.90 -20.45 1.75
N VAL A 123 -6.85 -19.91 2.98
CA VAL A 123 -6.48 -20.60 4.24
C VAL A 123 -7.62 -20.42 5.24
#